data_AF-A0A932LPK7-F1
#
_entry.id   AF-A0A932LPK7-F1
#
_cell.length_a   1.000
_cell.length_b   1.000
_cell.length_c   1.000
_cell.angle_alpha   90.00
_cell.angle_beta   90.00
_cell.angle_gamma   90.00
#
_symmetry.space_group_name_H-M   'P 1'
#
loop_
_entity.id
_entity.type
_entity.pdbx_description
1 polymer ?
#
loop_
_entity_poly.entity_id
_entity_poly.type
_entity_poly.pdbx_seq_one_letter_code
_entity_poly.pdbx_strand_id
1 'polypeptide(L)'
;QFVSHTGRESQPFYFFETNPQESSQTWQVWRAEFDQMLLDNARGHGVEVRVGARVLDVLFDGPRAVGVRVQANGGAAEEIPARVLIDASGQSHVIAARLGIREMDPFLKKGTVWTYYEGAERLPGIDGGATLVLYTQQKNGWFWYIPLPDDITSVGVVSSLDYLFARRRDPQAIYEEQLDCCPAARARVAKGRRVSGFYVTKDFSYRATRCAGEGWVLVGDAFGFLDPIYSSGVLLALKSGEMAADAVADGLARGDLSPEMLGRWEPEFTKGMDRMKRLVYLFYQGFSFGRFVRRYPQYKLHLIDLLVGNLFTEHVDEAFPAMEALMRESEPMPAGDAPASSARGGSPQPAASASQSGNGEPQPPVHEWTDGEWERPASELHVELACRPGESPTSSP
;
A
#
# COMPACT_ATOMS: atom_id res chain seq x y z
N GLN A 1 6.04 4.60 9.76
CA GLN A 1 6.14 4.30 11.20
C GLN A 1 4.77 3.90 11.74
N PHE A 2 4.70 3.07 12.79
CA PHE A 2 3.42 2.64 13.39
C PHE A 2 3.30 3.19 14.81
N VAL A 3 2.11 3.66 15.19
CA VAL A 3 1.77 4.05 16.57
C VAL A 3 0.68 3.12 17.07
N SER A 4 0.99 2.34 18.09
CA SER A 4 0.10 1.32 18.63
C SER A 4 -1.17 1.93 19.26
N HIS A 5 -2.17 1.09 19.50
CA HIS A 5 -3.39 1.47 20.25
C HIS A 5 -3.14 2.00 21.67
N THR A 6 -1.96 1.76 22.25
CA THR A 6 -1.52 2.31 23.55
C THR A 6 -0.65 3.56 23.41
N GLY A 7 -0.48 4.09 22.19
CA GLY A 7 0.36 5.26 21.90
C GLY A 7 1.85 4.98 21.78
N ARG A 8 2.29 3.70 21.77
CA ARG A 8 3.71 3.35 21.61
C ARG A 8 4.10 3.43 20.14
N GLU A 9 5.15 4.20 19.85
CA GLU A 9 5.68 4.32 18.50
C GLU A 9 6.68 3.20 18.19
N SER A 10 6.64 2.68 16.96
CA SER A 10 7.71 1.83 16.43
C SER A 10 8.93 2.69 16.10
N GLN A 11 10.11 2.07 15.99
CA GLN A 11 11.21 2.74 15.29
C GLN A 11 10.79 3.01 13.82
N PRO A 12 11.28 4.10 13.22
CA PRO A 12 11.17 4.30 11.78
C PRO A 12 11.84 3.16 11.01
N PHE A 13 11.29 2.83 9.85
CA PHE A 13 11.93 1.93 8.90
C PHE A 13 12.56 2.78 7.81
N TYR A 14 13.89 2.83 7.77
CA TYR A 14 14.61 3.57 6.75
C TYR A 14 14.97 2.63 5.60
N PHE A 15 14.41 2.88 4.42
CA PHE A 15 14.64 2.00 3.27
C PHE A 15 16.09 2.06 2.75
N PHE A 16 16.81 3.15 3.02
CA PHE A 16 18.23 3.25 2.71
C PHE A 16 19.12 2.29 3.53
N GLU A 17 18.59 1.67 4.61
CA GLU A 17 19.28 0.60 5.33
C GLU A 17 19.41 -0.68 4.51
N THR A 18 18.52 -0.90 3.52
CA THR A 18 18.50 -2.14 2.71
C THR A 18 18.88 -1.91 1.27
N ASN A 19 18.71 -0.68 0.76
CA ASN A 19 19.07 -0.30 -0.59
C ASN A 19 19.84 1.03 -0.57
N PRO A 20 21.16 1.06 -0.89
CA PRO A 20 21.93 2.30 -0.89
C PRO A 20 21.66 3.21 -2.10
N GLN A 21 20.81 2.79 -3.04
CA GLN A 21 20.49 3.57 -4.24
C GLN A 21 19.51 4.70 -3.92
N GLU A 22 19.45 5.70 -4.79
CA GLU A 22 18.51 6.83 -4.70
C GLU A 22 17.05 6.37 -4.64
N SER A 23 16.72 5.24 -5.27
CA SER A 23 15.39 4.61 -5.23
C SER A 23 14.93 4.15 -3.84
N SER A 24 15.81 4.20 -2.83
CA SER A 24 15.46 3.98 -1.43
C SER A 24 14.78 5.19 -0.77
N GLN A 25 14.72 6.32 -1.46
CA GLN A 25 13.92 7.47 -1.06
C GLN A 25 12.77 7.68 -2.04
N THR A 26 11.64 8.11 -1.51
CA THR A 26 10.43 8.39 -2.29
C THR A 26 9.71 9.61 -1.72
N TRP A 27 8.64 10.03 -2.36
CA TRP A 27 7.96 11.30 -2.10
C TRP A 27 6.54 11.10 -1.61
N GLN A 28 6.12 12.01 -0.73
CA GLN A 28 4.71 12.29 -0.49
C GLN A 28 4.27 13.35 -1.49
N VAL A 29 3.26 13.05 -2.30
CA VAL A 29 2.92 13.87 -3.46
C VAL A 29 1.49 14.37 -3.43
N TRP A 30 1.28 15.60 -3.91
CA TRP A 30 -0.02 16.01 -4.37
C TRP A 30 -0.37 15.23 -5.63
N ARG A 31 -1.36 14.33 -5.52
CA ARG A 31 -1.78 13.48 -6.65
C ARG A 31 -2.18 14.30 -7.89
N ALA A 32 -2.81 15.45 -7.71
CA ALA A 32 -3.16 16.32 -8.84
C ALA A 32 -1.92 16.78 -9.62
N GLU A 33 -0.85 17.16 -8.93
CA GLU A 33 0.40 17.61 -9.56
C GLU A 33 1.20 16.45 -10.12
N PHE A 34 1.33 15.36 -9.35
CA PHE A 34 2.06 14.17 -9.75
C PHE A 34 1.45 13.50 -10.98
N ASP A 35 0.12 13.30 -10.99
CA ASP A 35 -0.57 12.68 -12.12
C ASP A 35 -0.50 13.57 -13.37
N GLN A 36 -0.61 14.90 -13.21
CA GLN A 36 -0.46 15.85 -14.31
C GLN A 36 0.96 15.83 -14.87
N MET A 37 1.98 15.81 -14.01
CA MET A 37 3.39 15.70 -14.41
C MET A 37 3.65 14.43 -15.23
N LEU A 38 3.13 13.27 -14.79
CA LEU A 38 3.26 12.02 -15.53
C LEU A 38 2.54 12.08 -16.89
N LEU A 39 1.35 12.68 -16.94
CA LEU A 39 0.59 12.83 -18.17
C LEU A 39 1.28 13.76 -19.17
N ASP A 40 1.89 14.85 -18.69
CA ASP A 40 2.67 15.77 -19.50
C ASP A 40 3.97 15.15 -20.00
N ASN A 41 4.61 14.31 -19.18
CA ASN A 41 5.74 13.51 -19.64
C ASN A 41 5.32 12.57 -20.79
N ALA A 42 4.19 11.88 -20.67
CA ALA A 42 3.66 11.04 -21.74
C ALA A 42 3.39 11.84 -23.03
N ARG A 43 2.82 13.04 -22.93
CA ARG A 43 2.68 13.97 -24.07
C ARG A 43 4.02 14.33 -24.69
N GLY A 44 5.03 14.62 -23.87
CA GLY A 44 6.39 14.91 -24.31
C GLY A 44 7.04 13.75 -25.10
N HIS A 45 6.62 12.52 -24.82
CA HIS A 45 7.01 11.32 -25.57
C HIS A 45 6.11 11.00 -26.79
N GLY A 46 5.23 11.92 -27.18
CA GLY A 46 4.42 11.81 -28.40
C GLY A 46 3.06 11.13 -28.21
N VAL A 47 2.63 10.89 -26.97
CA VAL A 47 1.28 10.35 -26.69
C VAL A 47 0.25 11.44 -26.95
N GLU A 48 -0.76 11.15 -27.78
CA GLU A 48 -1.93 12.01 -27.92
C GLU A 48 -2.78 11.92 -26.64
N VAL A 49 -2.93 13.04 -25.94
CA VAL A 49 -3.70 13.10 -24.70
C VAL A 49 -4.88 14.07 -24.85
N ARG A 50 -6.09 13.53 -24.71
CA ARG A 50 -7.35 14.30 -24.69
C ARG A 50 -7.91 14.37 -23.26
N VAL A 51 -7.89 15.56 -22.65
CA VAL A 51 -8.50 15.82 -21.33
C VAL A 51 -9.93 16.32 -21.53
N GLY A 52 -10.82 16.07 -20.57
CA GLY A 52 -12.26 16.37 -20.71
C GLY A 52 -12.97 15.43 -21.68
N ALA A 53 -12.31 14.33 -22.07
CA ALA A 53 -12.81 13.30 -22.96
C ALA A 53 -13.22 12.06 -22.14
N ARG A 54 -14.52 11.87 -21.94
CA ARG A 54 -15.06 10.75 -21.17
C ARG A 54 -15.31 9.56 -22.08
N VAL A 55 -14.73 8.41 -21.75
CA VAL A 55 -15.13 7.12 -22.35
C VAL A 55 -16.54 6.77 -21.87
N LEU A 56 -17.46 6.62 -22.81
CA LEU A 56 -18.86 6.27 -22.56
C LEU A 56 -19.08 4.76 -22.66
N ASP A 57 -18.42 4.11 -23.62
CA ASP A 57 -18.57 2.69 -23.89
C ASP A 57 -17.32 2.12 -24.56
N VAL A 58 -17.14 0.80 -24.43
CA VAL A 58 -16.12 0.04 -25.13
C VAL A 58 -16.79 -0.72 -26.27
N LEU A 59 -16.26 -0.56 -27.48
CA LEU A 59 -16.80 -1.16 -28.68
C LEU A 59 -16.18 -2.55 -28.87
N PHE A 60 -17.04 -3.55 -29.06
CA PHE A 60 -16.62 -4.94 -29.27
C PHE A 60 -17.12 -5.48 -30.61
N ASP A 61 -16.28 -6.23 -31.30
CA ASP A 61 -16.64 -7.14 -32.39
C ASP A 61 -16.47 -8.59 -31.89
N GLY A 62 -17.58 -9.25 -31.61
CA GLY A 62 -17.57 -10.50 -30.83
C GLY A 62 -16.89 -10.30 -29.47
N PRO A 63 -15.87 -11.11 -29.10
CA PRO A 63 -15.13 -10.94 -27.86
C PRO A 63 -14.06 -9.84 -27.92
N ARG A 64 -13.72 -9.34 -29.13
CA ARG A 64 -12.58 -8.46 -29.35
C ARG A 64 -12.95 -7.00 -29.14
N ALA A 65 -12.21 -6.30 -28.29
CA ALA A 65 -12.31 -4.86 -28.19
C ALA A 65 -11.71 -4.21 -29.45
N VAL A 66 -12.46 -3.29 -30.07
CA VAL A 66 -12.09 -2.64 -31.35
C VAL A 66 -12.04 -1.12 -31.27
N GLY A 67 -12.36 -0.55 -30.12
CA GLY A 67 -12.33 0.89 -29.92
C GLY A 67 -13.19 1.36 -28.74
N VAL A 68 -13.35 2.66 -28.63
CA VAL A 68 -14.14 3.31 -27.58
C VAL A 68 -15.08 4.33 -28.17
N ARG A 69 -16.25 4.50 -27.54
CA ARG A 69 -17.11 5.66 -27.77
C ARG A 69 -16.79 6.72 -26.72
N VAL A 70 -16.42 7.91 -27.17
CA VAL A 70 -15.90 8.99 -26.33
C VAL A 70 -16.75 10.25 -26.52
N GLN A 71 -16.95 11.00 -25.44
CA GLN A 71 -17.54 12.33 -25.51
C GLN A 71 -16.56 13.35 -24.93
N ALA A 72 -16.11 14.29 -25.76
CA ALA A 72 -15.22 15.37 -25.36
C ALA A 72 -16.00 16.66 -25.07
N ASN A 73 -15.77 17.25 -23.89
CA ASN A 73 -16.23 18.60 -23.52
C ASN A 73 -17.73 18.86 -23.74
N GLY A 74 -18.58 17.83 -23.54
CA GLY A 74 -20.03 17.92 -23.74
C GLY A 74 -20.48 17.97 -25.21
N GLY A 75 -19.57 17.76 -26.16
CA GLY A 75 -19.86 17.66 -27.59
C GLY A 75 -20.59 16.36 -27.97
N ALA A 76 -20.68 16.11 -29.28
CA ALA A 76 -21.20 14.84 -29.78
C ALA A 76 -20.27 13.68 -29.40
N ALA A 77 -20.85 12.49 -29.22
CA ALA A 77 -20.05 11.28 -29.04
C ALA A 77 -19.37 10.90 -30.37
N GLU A 78 -18.10 10.53 -30.30
CA GLU A 78 -17.31 10.01 -31.41
C GLU A 78 -16.82 8.59 -31.11
N GLU A 79 -16.58 7.80 -32.15
CA GLU A 79 -16.00 6.46 -32.02
C GLU A 79 -14.53 6.51 -32.44
N ILE A 80 -13.65 6.04 -31.56
CA ILE A 80 -12.21 6.00 -31.80
C ILE A 80 -11.80 4.53 -31.91
N PRO A 81 -11.41 4.05 -33.10
CA PRO A 81 -10.97 2.67 -33.28
C PRO A 81 -9.59 2.48 -32.68
N ALA A 82 -9.35 1.29 -32.12
CA ALA A 82 -8.05 0.91 -31.56
C ALA A 82 -7.81 -0.60 -31.76
N ARG A 83 -6.55 -0.97 -31.97
CA ARG A 83 -6.13 -2.39 -32.05
C ARG A 83 -6.08 -3.06 -30.68
N VAL A 84 -5.72 -2.28 -29.66
CA VAL A 84 -5.61 -2.69 -28.27
C VAL A 84 -6.17 -1.57 -27.39
N LEU A 85 -6.98 -1.93 -26.39
CA LEU A 85 -7.39 -1.03 -25.33
C LEU A 85 -6.68 -1.37 -24.01
N ILE A 86 -6.12 -0.36 -23.37
CA ILE A 86 -5.58 -0.47 -22.02
C ILE A 86 -6.56 0.24 -21.08
N ASP A 87 -7.25 -0.52 -20.23
CA ASP A 87 -8.09 0.05 -19.19
C ASP A 87 -7.21 0.48 -18.01
N ALA A 88 -6.98 1.78 -17.92
CA ALA A 88 -6.33 2.46 -16.80
C ALA A 88 -7.32 3.38 -16.06
N SER A 89 -8.62 3.06 -16.08
CA SER A 89 -9.71 3.91 -15.55
C SER A 89 -9.80 3.98 -14.02
N GLY A 90 -8.81 3.41 -13.33
CA GLY A 90 -8.76 3.32 -11.89
C GLY A 90 -9.95 2.55 -11.30
N GLN A 91 -10.54 3.09 -10.24
CA GLN A 91 -11.70 2.49 -9.56
C GLN A 91 -13.02 2.53 -10.37
N SER A 92 -12.98 3.04 -11.60
CA SER A 92 -14.14 2.98 -12.51
C SER A 92 -14.29 1.62 -13.17
N HIS A 93 -13.20 0.85 -13.30
CA HIS A 93 -13.18 -0.52 -13.85
C HIS A 93 -13.93 -0.66 -15.18
N VAL A 94 -13.78 0.27 -16.12
CA VAL A 94 -14.65 0.39 -17.29
C VAL A 94 -14.86 -0.96 -18.00
N ILE A 95 -13.80 -1.70 -18.30
CA ILE A 95 -13.87 -3.02 -18.95
C ILE A 95 -14.32 -4.10 -17.95
N ALA A 96 -13.70 -4.19 -16.77
CA ALA A 96 -14.01 -5.26 -15.82
C ALA A 96 -15.47 -5.21 -15.31
N ALA A 97 -16.03 -4.02 -15.12
CA ALA A 97 -17.44 -3.79 -14.80
C ALA A 97 -18.34 -4.17 -15.98
N ARG A 98 -17.98 -3.77 -17.21
CA ARG A 98 -18.75 -4.09 -18.42
C ARG A 98 -18.86 -5.59 -18.68
N LEU A 99 -17.81 -6.34 -18.35
CA LEU A 99 -17.72 -7.79 -18.52
C LEU A 99 -18.18 -8.59 -17.29
N GLY A 100 -18.45 -7.93 -16.16
CA GLY A 100 -18.86 -8.60 -14.92
C GLY A 100 -17.78 -9.51 -14.33
N ILE A 101 -16.50 -9.17 -14.52
CA ILE A 101 -15.35 -10.00 -14.11
C ILE A 101 -14.66 -9.47 -12.84
N ARG A 102 -15.27 -8.52 -12.13
CA ARG A 102 -14.75 -7.99 -10.87
C ARG A 102 -15.21 -8.84 -9.69
N GLU A 103 -14.27 -9.34 -8.90
CA GLU A 103 -14.52 -10.07 -7.66
C GLU A 103 -14.10 -9.23 -6.45
N MET A 104 -15.04 -9.04 -5.53
CA MET A 104 -14.78 -8.32 -4.27
C MET A 104 -13.97 -9.18 -3.32
N ASP A 105 -13.09 -8.55 -2.55
CA ASP A 105 -12.38 -9.27 -1.50
C ASP A 105 -13.33 -9.69 -0.36
N PRO A 106 -13.32 -10.95 0.08
CA PRO A 106 -14.25 -11.43 1.09
C PRO A 106 -13.95 -10.88 2.51
N PHE A 107 -12.72 -10.43 2.79
CA PHE A 107 -12.27 -10.03 4.13
C PHE A 107 -12.01 -8.52 4.26
N LEU A 108 -11.47 -7.88 3.22
CA LEU A 108 -11.06 -6.48 3.22
C LEU A 108 -12.22 -5.52 2.90
N LYS A 109 -13.34 -5.68 3.62
CA LYS A 109 -14.52 -4.80 3.52
C LYS A 109 -14.29 -3.50 4.29
N LYS A 110 -13.42 -2.65 3.75
CA LYS A 110 -12.97 -1.42 4.40
C LYS A 110 -13.59 -0.18 3.79
N GLY A 111 -13.65 0.87 4.58
CA GLY A 111 -13.95 2.21 4.10
C GLY A 111 -13.20 3.24 4.91
N THR A 112 -13.25 4.47 4.41
CA THR A 112 -12.44 5.55 4.95
C THR A 112 -13.15 6.88 4.89
N VAL A 113 -12.80 7.74 5.85
CA VAL A 113 -13.13 9.16 5.85
C VAL A 113 -11.84 9.95 6.07
N TRP A 114 -11.59 10.98 5.25
CA TRP A 114 -10.36 11.75 5.34
C TRP A 114 -10.52 13.24 5.04
N THR A 115 -9.52 14.02 5.46
CA THR A 115 -9.45 15.47 5.27
C THR A 115 -7.99 15.95 5.26
N TYR A 116 -7.77 17.25 5.08
CA TYR A 116 -6.45 17.88 5.09
C TYR A 116 -6.35 18.93 6.21
N TYR A 117 -5.20 18.96 6.88
CA TYR A 117 -4.85 19.95 7.89
C TYR A 117 -3.62 20.73 7.47
N GLU A 118 -3.60 22.04 7.66
CA GLU A 118 -2.41 22.88 7.62
C GLU A 118 -1.87 23.06 9.04
N GLY A 119 -0.55 23.00 9.24
CA GLY A 119 0.09 23.22 10.55
C GLY A 119 -0.13 22.09 11.56
N ALA A 120 -0.51 20.90 11.10
CA ALA A 120 -0.58 19.73 11.97
C ALA A 120 0.84 19.20 12.29
N GLU A 121 1.02 18.66 13.49
CA GLU A 121 2.34 18.30 14.01
C GLU A 121 3.03 17.19 13.19
N ARG A 122 4.21 17.52 12.66
CA ARG A 122 5.11 16.57 11.99
C ARG A 122 6.22 16.14 12.95
N LEU A 123 6.82 14.99 12.66
CA LEU A 123 8.02 14.54 13.36
C LEU A 123 9.21 15.46 13.03
N PRO A 124 10.20 15.58 13.92
CA PRO A 124 11.37 16.42 13.68
C PRO A 124 12.36 15.78 12.70
N GLY A 125 13.23 16.60 12.12
CA GLY A 125 14.37 16.14 11.31
C GLY A 125 13.95 15.30 10.11
N ILE A 126 14.68 14.21 9.87
CA ILE A 126 14.47 13.33 8.72
C ILE A 126 13.10 12.64 8.74
N ASP A 127 12.50 12.48 9.92
CA ASP A 127 11.21 11.80 10.09
C ASP A 127 10.01 12.68 9.73
N GLY A 128 10.21 13.98 9.49
CA GLY A 128 9.12 14.91 9.15
C GLY A 128 8.36 14.59 7.86
N GLY A 129 8.93 13.74 7.00
CA GLY A 129 8.30 13.20 5.78
C GLY A 129 7.66 11.81 5.93
N ALA A 130 7.75 11.19 7.10
CA ALA A 130 7.34 9.81 7.30
C ALA A 130 5.81 9.61 7.23
N THR A 131 5.36 8.58 6.52
CA THR A 131 3.98 8.07 6.64
C THR A 131 3.80 7.43 8.01
N LEU A 132 2.78 7.85 8.76
CA LEU A 132 2.42 7.23 10.03
C LEU A 132 1.11 6.45 9.91
N VAL A 133 1.07 5.30 10.58
CA VAL A 133 -0.13 4.49 10.80
C VAL A 133 -0.46 4.54 12.29
N LEU A 134 -1.58 5.17 12.65
CA LEU A 134 -1.97 5.45 14.04
C LEU A 134 -3.19 4.61 14.41
N TYR A 135 -3.04 3.58 15.24
CA TYR A 135 -4.18 2.74 15.62
C TYR A 135 -5.16 3.47 16.54
N THR A 136 -6.46 3.18 16.39
CA THR A 136 -7.45 3.57 17.41
C THR A 136 -7.28 2.70 18.67
N GLN A 137 -7.69 3.22 19.83
CA GLN A 137 -7.49 2.55 21.12
C GLN A 137 -8.10 1.15 21.18
N GLN A 138 -9.25 0.97 20.54
CA GLN A 138 -9.98 -0.30 20.48
C GLN A 138 -9.58 -1.17 19.28
N LYS A 139 -8.60 -0.75 18.47
CA LYS A 139 -8.14 -1.43 17.25
C LYS A 139 -9.23 -1.66 16.19
N ASN A 140 -10.35 -0.94 16.27
CA ASN A 140 -11.42 -1.02 15.28
C ASN A 140 -11.03 -0.35 13.97
N GLY A 141 -10.01 0.52 13.98
CA GLY A 141 -9.49 1.21 12.81
C GLY A 141 -8.10 1.77 13.04
N TRP A 142 -7.60 2.48 12.04
CA TRP A 142 -6.32 3.17 12.08
C TRP A 142 -6.39 4.44 11.24
N PHE A 143 -5.57 5.44 11.56
CA PHE A 143 -5.40 6.64 10.76
C PHE A 143 -4.12 6.57 9.93
N TRP A 144 -4.18 6.93 8.65
CA TRP A 144 -2.97 7.42 7.99
C TRP A 144 -2.72 8.86 8.41
N TYR A 145 -1.45 9.22 8.43
CA TYR A 145 -0.97 10.58 8.63
C TYR A 145 0.17 10.81 7.64
N ILE A 146 -0.12 11.54 6.57
CA ILE A 146 0.78 11.71 5.43
C ILE A 146 1.13 13.20 5.29
N PRO A 147 2.38 13.60 5.58
CA PRO A 147 2.84 14.98 5.38
C PRO A 147 2.98 15.26 3.88
N LEU A 148 2.44 16.38 3.42
CA LEU A 148 2.47 16.86 2.04
C LEU A 148 3.25 18.19 1.97
N PRO A 149 3.52 18.73 0.76
CA PRO A 149 4.04 20.09 0.59
C PRO A 149 3.18 21.16 1.29
N ASP A 150 3.76 22.34 1.50
CA ASP A 150 3.09 23.54 2.03
C ASP A 150 2.46 23.39 3.42
N ASP A 151 3.13 22.64 4.30
CA ASP A 151 2.69 22.35 5.66
C ASP A 151 1.30 21.68 5.76
N ILE A 152 0.85 21.06 4.67
CA ILE A 152 -0.39 20.28 4.64
C ILE A 152 -0.14 18.83 5.06
N THR A 153 -1.04 18.26 5.84
CA THR A 153 -1.05 16.83 6.18
C THR A 153 -2.38 16.22 5.79
N SER A 154 -2.34 15.14 5.00
CA SER A 154 -3.51 14.28 4.77
C SER A 154 -3.71 13.35 5.96
N VAL A 155 -4.91 13.36 6.53
CA VAL A 155 -5.24 12.55 7.70
C VAL A 155 -6.59 11.86 7.46
N GLY A 156 -6.60 10.53 7.49
CA GLY A 156 -7.80 9.75 7.21
C GLY A 156 -7.88 8.47 8.02
N VAL A 157 -9.07 8.14 8.47
CA VAL A 157 -9.35 6.88 9.19
C VAL A 157 -9.75 5.79 8.22
N VAL A 158 -9.24 4.58 8.42
CA VAL A 158 -9.64 3.35 7.73
C VAL A 158 -10.16 2.35 8.76
N SER A 159 -11.32 1.75 8.47
CA SER A 159 -11.96 0.75 9.32
C SER A 159 -12.88 -0.16 8.49
N SER A 160 -13.45 -1.21 9.09
CA SER A 160 -14.53 -1.97 8.46
C SER A 160 -15.75 -1.09 8.17
N LEU A 161 -16.44 -1.38 7.07
CA LEU A 161 -17.64 -0.65 6.64
C LEU A 161 -18.74 -0.69 7.70
N ASP A 162 -18.98 -1.87 8.27
CA ASP A 162 -20.03 -2.11 9.25
C ASP A 162 -19.77 -1.43 10.60
N TYR A 163 -18.52 -1.09 10.90
CA TYR A 163 -18.20 -0.26 12.07
C TYR A 163 -18.28 1.23 11.72
N LEU A 164 -17.54 1.65 10.68
CA LEU A 164 -17.31 3.06 10.39
C LEU A 164 -18.58 3.80 9.96
N PHE A 165 -19.51 3.09 9.29
CA PHE A 165 -20.74 3.67 8.74
C PHE A 165 -22.02 3.12 9.37
N ALA A 166 -21.96 2.36 10.47
CA ALA A 166 -23.15 1.78 11.10
C ALA A 166 -24.10 2.83 11.71
N ARG A 167 -23.54 3.82 12.42
CA ARG A 167 -24.33 4.71 13.30
C ARG A 167 -24.58 6.10 12.73
N ARG A 168 -23.80 6.50 11.72
CA ARG A 168 -23.77 7.86 11.18
C ARG A 168 -23.62 7.81 9.67
N ARG A 169 -24.14 8.84 9.01
CA ARG A 169 -23.97 9.07 7.56
C ARG A 169 -23.14 10.30 7.27
N ASP A 170 -23.10 11.26 8.18
CA ASP A 170 -22.31 12.49 8.06
C ASP A 170 -20.81 12.18 8.19
N PRO A 171 -19.99 12.41 7.15
CA PRO A 171 -18.57 12.13 7.19
C PRO A 171 -17.83 12.91 8.29
N GLN A 172 -18.22 14.15 8.56
CA GLN A 172 -17.58 14.96 9.60
C GLN A 172 -17.77 14.32 10.98
N ALA A 173 -19.02 13.99 11.34
CA ALA A 173 -19.31 13.34 12.61
C ALA A 173 -18.59 11.99 12.77
N ILE A 174 -18.53 11.19 11.68
CA ILE A 174 -17.78 9.91 11.68
C ILE A 174 -16.30 10.17 11.96
N TYR A 175 -15.70 11.12 11.25
CA TYR A 175 -14.28 11.42 11.39
C TYR A 175 -13.93 11.89 12.81
N GLU A 176 -14.69 12.83 13.36
CA GLU A 176 -14.44 13.36 14.72
C GLU A 176 -14.60 12.28 15.79
N GLU A 177 -15.60 11.40 15.69
CA GLU A 177 -15.77 10.25 16.60
C GLU A 177 -14.55 9.32 16.55
N GLN A 178 -14.04 9.05 15.35
CA GLN A 178 -12.84 8.22 15.21
C GLN A 178 -11.57 8.93 15.70
N LEU A 179 -11.49 10.24 15.52
CA LEU A 179 -10.37 11.04 15.99
C LEU A 179 -10.32 11.04 17.52
N ASP A 180 -11.48 11.10 18.19
CA ASP A 180 -11.59 10.91 19.64
C ASP A 180 -11.11 9.53 20.11
N CYS A 181 -11.30 8.50 19.27
CA CYS A 181 -10.81 7.15 19.54
C CYS A 181 -9.31 6.95 19.24
N CYS A 182 -8.61 7.98 18.74
CA CYS A 182 -7.18 7.91 18.41
C CYS A 182 -6.42 9.11 19.01
N PRO A 183 -5.97 9.02 20.29
CA PRO A 183 -5.24 10.10 20.95
C PRO A 183 -4.00 10.56 20.19
N ALA A 184 -3.29 9.63 19.53
CA ALA A 184 -2.10 9.94 18.74
C ALA A 184 -2.41 10.84 17.53
N ALA A 185 -3.53 10.59 16.83
CA ALA A 185 -3.99 11.43 15.74
C ALA A 185 -4.54 12.76 16.27
N ARG A 186 -5.39 12.73 17.31
CA ARG A 186 -6.00 13.93 17.90
C ARG A 186 -4.95 14.91 18.42
N ALA A 187 -3.91 14.44 19.11
CA ALA A 187 -2.83 15.29 19.59
C ALA A 187 -2.09 15.99 18.43
N ARG A 188 -1.80 15.26 17.35
CA ARG A 188 -1.06 15.80 16.20
C ARG A 188 -1.84 16.83 15.41
N VAL A 189 -3.15 16.65 15.24
CA VAL A 189 -3.99 17.62 14.52
C VAL A 189 -4.44 18.79 15.40
N ALA A 190 -4.25 18.74 16.73
CA ALA A 190 -4.75 19.77 17.65
C ALA A 190 -4.20 21.18 17.40
N LYS A 191 -2.96 21.29 16.87
CA LYS A 191 -2.35 22.57 16.49
C LYS A 191 -2.69 22.97 15.05
N GLY A 192 -3.16 22.03 14.24
CA GLY A 192 -3.44 22.24 12.83
C GLY A 192 -4.84 22.79 12.60
N ARG A 193 -4.99 23.49 11.47
CA ARG A 193 -6.27 23.97 10.97
C ARG A 193 -6.73 23.09 9.82
N ARG A 194 -7.94 22.54 9.91
CA ARG A 194 -8.54 21.82 8.76
C ARG A 194 -8.74 22.79 7.59
N VAL A 195 -8.28 22.42 6.40
CA VAL A 195 -8.31 23.27 5.18
C VAL A 195 -9.20 22.73 4.06
N SER A 196 -9.80 21.55 4.23
CA SER A 196 -10.70 20.95 3.24
C SER A 196 -11.99 20.44 3.85
N GLY A 197 -12.95 20.04 3.01
CA GLY A 197 -14.06 19.19 3.43
C GLY A 197 -13.61 17.77 3.83
N PHE A 198 -14.59 16.88 4.03
CA PHE A 198 -14.36 15.46 4.26
C PHE A 198 -14.67 14.66 3.00
N TYR A 199 -13.82 13.67 2.74
CA TYR A 199 -13.94 12.77 1.60
C TYR A 199 -14.19 11.35 2.11
N VAL A 200 -14.85 10.53 1.30
CA VAL A 200 -15.23 9.16 1.65
C VAL A 200 -14.96 8.22 0.49
N THR A 201 -14.34 7.09 0.78
CA THR A 201 -14.24 5.95 -0.16
C THR A 201 -14.61 4.67 0.58
N LYS A 202 -15.30 3.76 -0.10
CA LYS A 202 -15.86 2.55 0.48
C LYS A 202 -15.59 1.37 -0.44
N ASP A 203 -15.41 0.21 0.18
CA ASP A 203 -15.41 -1.11 -0.47
C ASP A 203 -14.46 -1.18 -1.68
N PHE A 204 -13.23 -0.74 -1.45
CA PHE A 204 -12.23 -0.55 -2.49
C PHE A 204 -11.38 -1.80 -2.77
N SER A 205 -11.64 -2.93 -2.11
CA SER A 205 -10.80 -4.13 -2.21
C SER A 205 -11.41 -5.14 -3.17
N TYR A 206 -10.77 -5.37 -4.32
CA TYR A 206 -11.27 -6.26 -5.37
C TYR A 206 -10.14 -6.65 -6.34
N ARG A 207 -10.41 -7.65 -7.18
CA ARG A 207 -9.57 -8.01 -8.31
C ARG A 207 -10.42 -8.52 -9.47
N ALA A 208 -10.04 -8.22 -10.70
CA ALA A 208 -10.64 -8.84 -11.88
C ALA A 208 -10.17 -10.29 -12.02
N THR A 209 -11.02 -11.19 -12.52
CA THR A 209 -10.68 -12.62 -12.67
C THR A 209 -9.62 -12.93 -13.73
N ARG A 210 -9.30 -11.95 -14.58
CA ARG A 210 -8.24 -11.98 -15.59
C ARG A 210 -7.81 -10.55 -15.92
N CYS A 211 -6.55 -10.34 -16.28
CA CYS A 211 -6.06 -9.01 -16.65
C CYS A 211 -6.24 -8.68 -18.13
N ALA A 212 -6.48 -9.67 -19.00
CA ALA A 212 -6.54 -9.45 -20.44
C ALA A 212 -7.65 -10.26 -21.13
N GLY A 213 -7.98 -9.83 -22.34
CA GLY A 213 -8.86 -10.53 -23.27
C GLY A 213 -8.55 -10.11 -24.71
N GLU A 214 -9.44 -10.47 -25.63
CA GLU A 214 -9.25 -10.20 -27.06
C GLU A 214 -9.14 -8.69 -27.32
N GLY A 215 -7.92 -8.19 -27.59
CA GLY A 215 -7.69 -6.77 -27.87
C GLY A 215 -7.80 -5.82 -26.66
N TRP A 216 -7.77 -6.32 -25.41
CA TRP A 216 -7.77 -5.45 -24.23
C TRP A 216 -6.94 -5.99 -23.07
N VAL A 217 -6.49 -5.08 -22.20
CA VAL A 217 -5.74 -5.37 -20.96
C VAL A 217 -6.10 -4.37 -19.86
N LEU A 218 -6.07 -4.78 -18.58
CA LEU A 218 -6.36 -3.98 -17.39
C LEU A 218 -5.06 -3.67 -16.64
N VAL A 219 -4.89 -2.43 -16.18
CA VAL A 219 -3.72 -2.02 -15.37
C VAL A 219 -4.12 -1.20 -14.15
N GLY A 220 -3.26 -1.17 -13.13
CA GLY A 220 -3.49 -0.50 -11.86
C GLY A 220 -4.82 -0.91 -11.20
N ASP A 221 -5.49 0.06 -10.59
CA ASP A 221 -6.77 -0.19 -9.92
C ASP A 221 -7.83 -0.77 -10.87
N ALA A 222 -7.74 -0.56 -12.19
CA ALA A 222 -8.71 -1.18 -13.12
C ALA A 222 -8.63 -2.72 -13.08
N PHE A 223 -7.45 -3.29 -12.80
CA PHE A 223 -7.24 -4.72 -12.58
C PHE A 223 -7.56 -5.13 -11.13
N GLY A 224 -7.10 -4.37 -10.14
CA GLY A 224 -7.42 -4.66 -8.74
C GLY A 224 -6.79 -3.70 -7.74
N PHE A 225 -7.39 -3.62 -6.56
CA PHE A 225 -6.93 -2.81 -5.44
C PHE A 225 -7.00 -3.63 -4.14
N LEU A 226 -6.04 -3.40 -3.24
CA LEU A 226 -5.89 -4.16 -2.00
C LEU A 226 -6.40 -3.39 -0.78
N ASP A 227 -5.54 -2.56 -0.19
CA ASP A 227 -5.81 -1.74 0.99
C ASP A 227 -4.72 -0.66 1.09
N PRO A 228 -5.01 0.56 1.57
CA PRO A 228 -4.03 1.63 1.62
C PRO A 228 -2.95 1.49 2.71
N ILE A 229 -3.02 0.50 3.61
CA ILE A 229 -2.15 0.41 4.79
C ILE A 229 -0.64 0.50 4.50
N TYR A 230 -0.17 -0.08 3.40
CA TYR A 230 1.25 -0.04 3.00
C TYR A 230 1.51 0.85 1.78
N SER A 231 0.55 1.70 1.40
CA SER A 231 0.72 2.68 0.31
C SER A 231 1.15 2.08 -1.03
N SER A 232 0.77 0.83 -1.33
CA SER A 232 1.26 0.10 -2.51
C SER A 232 0.53 0.43 -3.82
N GLY A 233 -0.52 1.24 -3.79
CA GLY A 233 -1.40 1.46 -4.96
C GLY A 233 -0.67 2.05 -6.16
N VAL A 234 0.06 3.15 -5.98
CA VAL A 234 0.80 3.81 -7.08
C VAL A 234 1.92 2.91 -7.61
N LEU A 235 2.63 2.20 -6.73
CA LEU A 235 3.63 1.20 -7.12
C LEU A 235 3.02 0.14 -8.04
N LEU A 236 1.90 -0.46 -7.64
CA LEU A 236 1.23 -1.52 -8.41
C LEU A 236 0.68 -0.96 -9.74
N ALA A 237 0.19 0.27 -9.76
CA ALA A 237 -0.27 0.93 -10.99
C ALA A 237 0.87 1.18 -11.98
N LEU A 238 1.99 1.73 -11.52
CA LEU A 238 3.16 1.95 -12.37
C LEU A 238 3.76 0.63 -12.85
N LYS A 239 3.88 -0.37 -11.97
CA LYS A 239 4.46 -1.67 -12.33
C LYS A 239 3.60 -2.45 -13.33
N SER A 240 2.28 -2.51 -13.13
CA SER A 240 1.39 -3.14 -14.12
C SER A 240 1.37 -2.37 -15.44
N GLY A 241 1.43 -1.03 -15.40
CA GLY A 241 1.56 -0.20 -16.61
C GLY A 241 2.81 -0.52 -17.42
N GLU A 242 3.97 -0.63 -16.76
CA GLU A 242 5.25 -1.05 -17.37
C GLU A 242 5.13 -2.45 -17.99
N MET A 243 4.73 -3.45 -17.21
CA MET A 243 4.67 -4.84 -17.68
C MET A 243 3.66 -5.05 -18.82
N ALA A 244 2.51 -4.36 -18.75
CA ALA A 244 1.53 -4.39 -19.82
C ALA A 244 2.02 -3.67 -21.08
N ALA A 245 2.74 -2.56 -20.96
CA ALA A 245 3.33 -1.86 -22.10
C ALA A 245 4.30 -2.77 -22.87
N ASP A 246 5.16 -3.50 -22.18
CA ASP A 246 6.07 -4.48 -22.79
C ASP A 246 5.31 -5.60 -23.52
N ALA A 247 4.26 -6.13 -22.90
CA ALA A 247 3.42 -7.17 -23.51
C ALA A 247 2.66 -6.66 -24.76
N VAL A 248 2.12 -5.44 -24.70
CA VAL A 248 1.41 -4.80 -25.81
C VAL A 248 2.37 -4.49 -26.96
N ALA A 249 3.55 -3.96 -26.68
CA ALA A 249 4.56 -3.65 -27.69
C ALA A 249 5.00 -4.92 -28.45
N ASP A 250 5.29 -6.00 -27.72
CA ASP A 250 5.63 -7.29 -28.32
C ASP A 250 4.48 -7.90 -29.13
N GLY A 251 3.25 -7.82 -28.62
CA GLY A 251 2.05 -8.28 -29.31
C GLY A 251 1.82 -7.53 -30.62
N LEU A 252 1.97 -6.21 -30.61
CA LEU A 252 1.88 -5.38 -31.82
C LEU A 252 2.95 -5.73 -32.84
N ALA A 253 4.20 -5.96 -32.41
CA ALA A 253 5.31 -6.32 -33.28
C ALA A 253 5.14 -7.71 -33.92
N ARG A 254 4.56 -8.66 -33.19
CA ARG A 254 4.33 -10.03 -33.66
C ARG A 254 3.00 -10.23 -34.38
N GLY A 255 2.11 -9.24 -34.34
CA GLY A 255 0.76 -9.37 -34.85
C GLY A 255 -0.13 -10.28 -34.00
N ASP A 256 0.24 -10.50 -32.74
CA ASP A 256 -0.47 -11.35 -31.79
C ASP A 256 -1.06 -10.49 -30.67
N LEU A 257 -2.37 -10.27 -30.74
CA LEU A 257 -3.14 -9.49 -29.75
C LEU A 257 -4.15 -10.40 -29.05
N SER A 258 -3.76 -11.65 -28.82
CA SER A 258 -4.49 -12.64 -28.04
C SER A 258 -4.47 -12.29 -26.54
N PRO A 259 -5.43 -12.82 -25.76
CA PRO A 259 -5.41 -12.71 -24.30
C PRO A 259 -4.09 -13.21 -23.68
N GLU A 260 -3.54 -14.31 -24.21
CA GLU A 260 -2.30 -14.93 -23.71
C GLU A 260 -1.09 -14.01 -23.87
N MET A 261 -0.98 -13.34 -25.04
CA MET A 261 0.10 -12.40 -25.28
C MET A 261 -0.05 -11.13 -24.43
N LEU A 262 -1.25 -10.53 -24.44
CA LEU A 262 -1.52 -9.29 -23.73
C LEU A 262 -1.47 -9.45 -22.21
N GLY A 263 -1.79 -10.65 -21.70
CA GLY A 263 -1.83 -10.98 -20.27
C GLY A 263 -0.61 -11.76 -19.77
N ARG A 264 0.44 -11.98 -20.58
CA ARG A 264 1.61 -12.80 -20.21
C ARG A 264 2.33 -12.34 -18.93
N TRP A 265 2.13 -11.09 -18.55
CA TRP A 265 2.71 -10.45 -17.36
C TRP A 265 1.91 -10.73 -16.07
N GLU A 266 0.65 -11.16 -16.18
CA GLU A 266 -0.27 -11.36 -15.05
C GLU A 266 0.28 -12.29 -13.96
N PRO A 267 0.91 -13.44 -14.27
CA PRO A 267 1.30 -14.39 -13.23
C PRO A 267 2.37 -13.81 -12.29
N GLU A 268 3.38 -13.14 -12.83
CA GLU A 268 4.42 -12.48 -12.03
C GLU A 268 3.82 -11.31 -11.23
N PHE A 269 2.99 -10.49 -11.88
CA PHE A 269 2.35 -9.36 -11.21
C PHE A 269 1.46 -9.81 -10.03
N THR A 270 0.66 -10.85 -10.26
CA THR A 270 -0.26 -11.40 -9.26
C THR A 270 0.50 -12.01 -8.10
N LYS A 271 1.65 -12.66 -8.33
CA LYS A 271 2.52 -13.16 -7.25
C LYS A 271 2.96 -12.01 -6.32
N GLY A 272 3.40 -10.88 -6.90
CA GLY A 272 3.77 -9.69 -6.13
C GLY A 272 2.58 -9.05 -5.38
N MET A 273 1.44 -8.91 -6.06
CA MET A 273 0.21 -8.40 -5.47
C MET A 273 -0.27 -9.29 -4.30
N ASP A 274 -0.19 -10.62 -4.44
CA ASP A 274 -0.60 -11.57 -3.40
C ASP A 274 0.32 -11.54 -2.18
N ARG A 275 1.63 -11.29 -2.36
CA ARG A 275 2.56 -11.05 -1.24
C ARG A 275 2.14 -9.82 -0.43
N MET A 276 1.83 -8.71 -1.10
CA MET A 276 1.32 -7.51 -0.44
C MET A 276 -0.02 -7.79 0.25
N LYS A 277 -0.94 -8.48 -0.42
CA LYS A 277 -2.24 -8.87 0.14
C LYS A 277 -2.10 -9.72 1.41
N ARG A 278 -1.19 -10.69 1.43
CA ARG A 278 -0.89 -11.49 2.64
C ARG A 278 -0.42 -10.61 3.78
N LEU A 279 0.43 -9.62 3.52
CA LEU A 279 0.90 -8.68 4.54
C LEU A 279 -0.25 -7.81 5.08
N VAL A 280 -1.18 -7.40 4.21
CA VAL A 280 -2.40 -6.67 4.60
C VAL A 280 -3.29 -7.54 5.48
N TYR A 281 -3.45 -8.82 5.16
CA TYR A 281 -4.23 -9.75 5.99
C TYR A 281 -3.60 -9.92 7.37
N LEU A 282 -2.30 -10.14 7.42
CA LEU A 282 -1.55 -10.26 8.68
C LEU A 282 -1.73 -9.01 9.55
N PHE A 283 -1.66 -7.82 8.96
CA PHE A 283 -1.94 -6.57 9.67
C PHE A 283 -3.29 -6.57 10.38
N TYR A 284 -4.35 -6.89 9.65
CA TYR A 284 -5.71 -6.91 10.20
C TYR A 284 -5.96 -8.05 11.18
N GLN A 285 -5.14 -9.10 11.15
CA GLN A 285 -5.14 -10.18 12.15
C GLN A 285 -4.34 -9.82 13.41
N GLY A 286 -3.69 -8.65 13.47
CA GLY A 286 -2.95 -8.18 14.64
C GLY A 286 -1.45 -8.47 14.61
N PHE A 287 -0.88 -8.74 13.44
CA PHE A 287 0.55 -8.94 13.27
C PHE A 287 1.36 -7.75 13.77
N SER A 288 2.46 -8.04 14.49
CA SER A 288 3.34 -7.04 15.06
C SER A 288 4.74 -7.14 14.47
N PHE A 289 5.10 -6.19 13.61
CA PHE A 289 6.44 -6.09 13.02
C PHE A 289 7.55 -6.09 14.06
N GLY A 290 7.40 -5.31 15.14
CA GLY A 290 8.38 -5.26 16.22
C GLY A 290 8.54 -6.60 16.95
N ARG A 291 7.44 -7.36 17.14
CA ARG A 291 7.52 -8.71 17.71
C ARG A 291 8.20 -9.68 16.74
N PHE A 292 7.86 -9.59 15.46
CA PHE A 292 8.45 -10.41 14.40
C PHE A 292 9.96 -10.22 14.28
N VAL A 293 10.43 -8.98 14.16
CA VAL A 293 11.87 -8.68 14.05
C VAL A 293 12.64 -9.09 15.30
N ARG A 294 12.07 -8.94 16.51
CA ARG A 294 12.71 -9.44 17.74
C ARG A 294 12.83 -10.96 17.77
N ARG A 295 11.81 -11.67 17.28
CA ARG A 295 11.74 -13.14 17.33
C ARG A 295 12.51 -13.81 16.20
N TYR A 296 12.55 -13.16 15.03
CA TYR A 296 13.16 -13.62 13.79
C TYR A 296 14.01 -12.50 13.15
N PRO A 297 15.09 -12.05 13.80
CA PRO A 297 15.91 -10.93 13.32
C PRO A 297 16.51 -11.18 11.93
N GLN A 298 16.73 -12.45 11.55
CA GLN A 298 17.22 -12.84 10.23
C GLN A 298 16.28 -12.44 9.07
N TYR A 299 14.98 -12.24 9.35
CA TYR A 299 13.99 -11.82 8.35
C TYR A 299 13.69 -10.32 8.37
N LYS A 300 14.51 -9.50 9.07
CA LYS A 300 14.34 -8.03 9.10
C LYS A 300 14.39 -7.45 7.68
N LEU A 301 15.34 -7.89 6.86
CA LEU A 301 15.52 -7.39 5.50
C LEU A 301 14.35 -7.78 4.59
N HIS A 302 13.90 -9.03 4.62
CA HIS A 302 12.71 -9.49 3.89
C HIS A 302 11.48 -8.65 4.22
N LEU A 303 11.30 -8.31 5.50
CA LEU A 303 10.21 -7.47 5.93
C LEU A 303 10.32 -6.05 5.35
N ILE A 304 11.51 -5.46 5.35
CA ILE A 304 11.72 -4.13 4.76
C ILE A 304 11.48 -4.18 3.25
N ASP A 305 11.95 -5.23 2.56
CA ASP A 305 11.69 -5.44 1.12
C ASP A 305 10.20 -5.52 0.80
N LEU A 306 9.41 -6.23 1.61
CA LEU A 306 7.96 -6.24 1.47
C LEU A 306 7.34 -4.83 1.65
N LEU A 307 7.84 -4.05 2.61
CA LEU A 307 7.32 -2.72 2.93
C LEU A 307 7.74 -1.63 1.93
N VAL A 308 8.93 -1.72 1.33
CA VAL A 308 9.39 -0.79 0.28
C VAL A 308 8.79 -1.14 -1.09
N GLY A 309 8.10 -2.28 -1.20
CA GLY A 309 7.44 -2.69 -2.43
C GLY A 309 8.31 -3.52 -3.37
N ASN A 310 9.41 -4.11 -2.87
CA ASN A 310 10.24 -5.07 -3.60
C ASN A 310 9.55 -6.45 -3.67
N LEU A 311 8.33 -6.45 -4.23
CA LEU A 311 7.37 -7.54 -4.18
C LEU A 311 7.59 -8.61 -5.25
N PHE A 312 8.44 -8.35 -6.24
CA PHE A 312 8.62 -9.20 -7.42
C PHE A 312 9.89 -10.06 -7.35
N THR A 313 10.44 -10.25 -6.14
CA THR A 313 11.59 -11.12 -5.86
C THR A 313 11.14 -12.37 -5.10
N GLU A 314 11.84 -13.50 -5.24
CA GLU A 314 11.44 -14.74 -4.55
C GLU A 314 11.87 -14.79 -3.09
N HIS A 315 12.96 -14.11 -2.75
CA HIS A 315 13.54 -14.14 -1.40
C HIS A 315 12.54 -13.73 -0.31
N VAL A 316 11.69 -12.72 -0.56
CA VAL A 316 10.69 -12.26 0.42
C VAL A 316 9.69 -13.36 0.84
N ASP A 317 9.55 -14.43 0.06
CA ASP A 317 8.66 -15.55 0.40
C ASP A 317 9.15 -16.32 1.65
N GLU A 318 10.45 -16.32 1.93
CA GLU A 318 11.08 -17.02 3.06
C GLU A 318 10.58 -16.51 4.43
N ALA A 319 10.11 -15.26 4.50
CA ALA A 319 9.66 -14.67 5.75
C ALA A 319 8.24 -15.11 6.14
N PHE A 320 7.37 -15.43 5.18
CA PHE A 320 5.96 -15.70 5.47
C PHE A 320 5.71 -16.90 6.40
N PRO A 321 6.41 -18.05 6.28
CA PRO A 321 6.24 -19.15 7.23
C PRO A 321 6.52 -18.74 8.68
N ALA A 322 7.51 -17.87 8.90
CA ALA A 322 7.82 -17.34 10.22
C ALA A 322 6.77 -16.31 10.68
N MET A 323 6.24 -15.50 9.78
CA MET A 323 5.13 -14.59 10.09
C MET A 323 3.89 -15.37 10.55
N GLU A 324 3.54 -16.45 9.83
CA GLU A 324 2.42 -17.32 10.15
C GLU A 324 2.63 -18.11 11.44
N ALA A 325 3.87 -18.55 11.72
CA ALA A 325 4.22 -19.16 13.00
C ALA A 325 3.97 -18.18 14.16
N LEU A 326 4.43 -16.93 14.04
CA LEU A 326 4.20 -15.90 15.04
C LEU A 326 2.71 -15.64 15.29
N MET A 327 1.90 -15.66 14.23
CA MET A 327 0.45 -15.46 14.33
C MET A 327 -0.26 -16.62 15.03
N ARG A 328 0.22 -17.86 14.89
CA ARG A 328 -0.35 -19.02 15.60
C ARG A 328 0.01 -19.06 17.08
N GLU A 329 1.17 -18.53 17.46
CA GLU A 329 1.64 -18.46 18.85
C GLU A 329 0.95 -17.34 19.65
N SER A 330 0.50 -16.30 18.95
CA SER A 330 -0.27 -15.21 19.55
C SER A 330 -1.71 -15.70 19.75
N GLU A 331 -2.20 -15.82 20.98
CA GLU A 331 -3.60 -16.19 21.23
C GLU A 331 -4.54 -15.40 20.30
N PRO A 332 -5.54 -16.05 19.68
CA PRO A 332 -6.45 -15.35 18.80
C PRO A 332 -7.16 -14.25 19.58
N MET A 333 -7.09 -13.01 19.08
CA MET A 333 -8.09 -12.01 19.43
C MET A 333 -9.47 -12.61 19.14
N PRO A 334 -10.47 -12.47 20.03
CA PRO A 334 -11.81 -12.96 19.75
C PRO A 334 -12.27 -12.38 18.42
N ALA A 335 -12.52 -13.28 17.47
CA ALA A 335 -13.19 -12.94 16.23
C ALA A 335 -14.53 -12.31 16.60
N GLY A 336 -14.83 -11.13 16.04
CA GLY A 336 -16.21 -10.67 15.99
C GLY A 336 -17.05 -11.78 15.36
N ASP A 337 -18.11 -12.17 16.06
CA ASP A 337 -18.87 -13.40 15.89
C ASP A 337 -19.05 -13.84 14.43
N ALA A 338 -18.39 -14.95 14.06
CA ALA A 338 -18.83 -15.80 12.97
C ALA A 338 -19.76 -16.89 13.55
N PRO A 339 -20.90 -17.21 12.91
CA PRO A 339 -21.90 -18.09 13.48
C PRO A 339 -21.36 -19.53 13.61
N ALA A 340 -21.56 -20.12 14.79
CA ALA A 340 -21.06 -21.43 15.17
C ALA A 340 -21.69 -22.57 14.33
N SER A 341 -20.86 -23.42 13.73
CA SER A 341 -21.24 -24.76 13.28
C SER A 341 -20.60 -25.82 14.17
N SER A 342 -21.43 -26.58 14.88
CA SER A 342 -21.05 -27.65 15.79
C SER A 342 -20.62 -28.93 15.06
N ALA A 343 -19.46 -29.49 15.41
CA ALA A 343 -19.21 -30.94 15.31
C ALA A 343 -18.09 -31.39 16.26
N ARG A 344 -18.39 -32.47 16.99
CA ARG A 344 -17.56 -33.14 18.01
C ARG A 344 -16.53 -34.07 17.37
N GLY A 345 -15.38 -34.30 18.00
CA GLY A 345 -14.53 -35.46 17.72
C GLY A 345 -13.12 -35.36 18.31
N GLY A 346 -12.78 -36.25 19.24
CA GLY A 346 -11.62 -36.17 20.12
C GLY A 346 -10.25 -36.55 19.54
N SER A 347 -9.21 -36.16 20.28
CA SER A 347 -7.81 -36.60 20.15
C SER A 347 -7.61 -38.04 20.66
N PRO A 348 -6.47 -38.70 20.35
CA PRO A 348 -5.29 -38.56 21.22
C PRO A 348 -3.91 -38.61 20.52
N GLN A 349 -2.90 -38.07 21.22
CA GLN A 349 -1.45 -38.19 20.98
C GLN A 349 -0.91 -39.63 21.23
N PRO A 350 0.34 -39.93 20.86
CA PRO A 350 1.37 -40.01 21.93
C PRO A 350 2.81 -39.52 21.61
N ALA A 351 3.44 -39.10 22.70
CA ALA A 351 4.84 -38.99 23.16
C ALA A 351 6.09 -39.39 22.31
N ALA A 352 7.05 -38.44 22.31
CA ALA A 352 8.46 -38.47 22.81
C ALA A 352 9.54 -39.48 22.32
N SER A 353 10.70 -38.93 21.92
CA SER A 353 12.08 -39.25 22.38
C SER A 353 13.08 -38.31 21.66
N ALA A 354 13.90 -37.52 22.38
CA ALA A 354 15.34 -37.71 22.68
C ALA A 354 16.19 -38.07 21.45
N SER A 355 17.41 -37.61 21.20
CA SER A 355 18.36 -36.60 21.68
C SER A 355 19.60 -36.78 20.76
N GLN A 356 20.42 -35.76 20.45
CA GLN A 356 21.89 -35.88 20.42
C GLN A 356 22.58 -34.59 19.99
N SER A 357 23.63 -34.30 20.76
CA SER A 357 24.59 -33.21 20.74
C SER A 357 25.64 -33.37 19.64
N GLY A 358 26.12 -32.25 19.09
CA GLY A 358 27.32 -32.18 18.27
C GLY A 358 28.06 -30.86 18.51
N ASN A 359 29.31 -30.96 18.96
CA ASN A 359 30.23 -29.88 19.28
C ASN A 359 30.69 -29.09 18.04
N GLY A 360 30.91 -27.78 18.19
CA GLY A 360 31.64 -26.92 17.25
C GLY A 360 32.29 -25.75 17.99
N GLU A 361 33.61 -25.66 17.86
CA GLU A 361 34.54 -24.71 18.51
C GLU A 361 34.44 -23.25 17.99
N PRO A 362 35.09 -22.26 18.67
CA PRO A 362 34.60 -20.89 18.79
C PRO A 362 35.05 -19.93 17.67
N GLN A 363 34.20 -18.93 17.38
CA GLN A 363 34.51 -17.75 16.56
C GLN A 363 34.85 -16.51 17.41
N PRO A 364 35.68 -15.57 16.89
CA PRO A 364 36.22 -14.42 17.64
C PRO A 364 35.14 -13.35 17.94
N PRO A 365 35.38 -12.43 18.90
CA PRO A 365 34.30 -11.71 19.58
C PRO A 365 33.60 -10.72 18.66
N VAL A 366 32.29 -10.89 18.52
CA VAL A 366 31.37 -9.85 18.09
C VAL A 366 31.14 -8.95 19.30
N HIS A 367 31.22 -7.64 19.11
CA HIS A 367 30.93 -6.65 20.15
C HIS A 367 29.52 -6.90 20.70
N GLU A 368 29.43 -7.44 21.92
CA GLU A 368 28.18 -7.60 22.66
C GLU A 368 27.67 -6.22 23.05
N TRP A 369 26.52 -5.84 22.50
CA TRP A 369 25.74 -4.72 23.00
C TRP A 369 24.95 -5.23 24.21
N THR A 370 25.34 -4.81 25.41
CA THR A 370 24.69 -5.23 26.65
C THR A 370 23.27 -4.67 26.77
N ASP A 371 22.37 -5.48 27.30
CA ASP A 371 21.00 -5.12 27.67
C ASP A 371 20.97 -3.85 28.54
N GLY A 372 20.56 -2.73 27.95
CA GLY A 372 20.43 -1.45 28.67
C GLY A 372 20.31 -0.19 27.80
N GLU A 373 20.65 -0.24 26.51
CA GLU A 373 20.68 0.98 25.66
C GLU A 373 19.40 1.24 24.85
N TRP A 374 18.36 0.42 24.99
CA TRP A 374 17.13 0.49 24.17
C TRP A 374 15.99 1.33 24.78
N GLU A 375 16.22 1.94 25.94
CA GLU A 375 15.25 2.80 26.62
C GLU A 375 15.89 4.16 26.89
N ARG A 376 15.61 5.14 26.03
CA ARG A 376 15.90 6.55 26.34
C ARG A 376 14.60 7.37 26.28
N PRO A 377 14.32 8.21 27.29
CA PRO A 377 13.28 9.24 27.17
C PRO A 377 13.66 10.21 26.04
N ALA A 378 12.66 10.73 25.33
CA ALA A 378 12.83 11.62 24.18
C ALA A 378 13.55 12.95 24.48
N SER A 379 13.91 13.23 25.73
CA SER A 379 14.53 14.47 26.18
C SER A 379 16.06 14.52 26.07
N GLU A 380 16.75 13.46 25.63
CA GLU A 380 18.23 13.39 25.70
C GLU A 380 18.95 13.03 24.38
N LEU A 381 18.31 13.20 23.22
CA LEU A 381 19.01 13.07 21.92
C LEU A 381 19.64 14.42 21.52
N HIS A 382 20.82 14.72 22.06
CA HIS A 382 21.76 15.66 21.45
C HIS A 382 22.74 14.88 20.58
N VAL A 383 22.61 14.99 19.26
CA VAL A 383 23.65 14.56 18.32
C VAL A 383 24.41 15.81 17.90
N GLU A 384 25.64 15.96 18.39
CA GLU A 384 26.61 16.89 17.84
C GLU A 384 27.00 16.43 16.43
N LEU A 385 26.46 17.10 15.42
CA LEU A 385 27.02 17.02 14.06
C LEU A 385 28.27 17.90 14.01
N ALA A 386 29.43 17.24 13.96
CA ALA A 386 30.70 17.90 13.66
C ALA A 386 30.65 18.51 12.26
N CYS A 387 30.46 19.83 12.19
CA CYS A 387 30.74 20.61 10.99
C CYS A 387 32.25 20.54 10.67
N ARG A 388 32.61 20.05 9.48
CA ARG A 388 33.93 20.33 8.91
C ARG A 388 33.94 21.77 8.36
N PRO A 389 34.94 22.59 8.69
CA PRO A 389 35.03 23.96 8.18
C PRO A 389 35.72 24.02 6.81
N GLY A 390 35.18 24.86 5.93
CA GLY A 390 35.95 25.63 4.95
C GLY A 390 36.09 25.03 3.55
N GLU A 391 35.35 25.59 2.60
CA GLU A 391 35.94 26.32 1.48
C GLU A 391 34.90 27.28 0.87
N SER A 392 35.26 28.56 0.83
CA SER A 392 34.39 29.69 0.46
C SER A 392 34.33 29.87 -1.06
N PRO A 393 33.20 30.30 -1.64
CA PRO A 393 33.16 30.78 -3.02
C PRO A 393 33.66 32.22 -3.06
N THR A 394 34.77 32.47 -3.76
CA THR A 394 35.15 33.84 -4.16
C THR A 394 34.32 34.22 -5.37
N SER A 395 33.70 35.39 -5.28
CA SER A 395 32.97 36.04 -6.36
C SER A 395 33.77 37.24 -6.87
N SER A 396 33.58 37.51 -8.17
CA SER A 396 33.62 38.82 -8.84
C SER A 396 34.98 39.34 -9.35
N PRO A 397 34.99 40.21 -10.37
CA PRO A 397 33.86 40.87 -11.05
C PRO A 397 33.49 40.34 -12.43
#